data_AF-A0A929HCB9-F1
#
_entry.id   AF-A0A929HCB9-F1
#
_cell.length_a   1.000
_cell.length_b   1.000
_cell.length_c   1.000
_cell.angle_alpha   90.00
_cell.angle_beta   90.00
_cell.angle_gamma   90.00
#
_symmetry.space_group_name_H-M   'P 1'
#
loop_
_entity.id
_entity.type
_entity.pdbx_description
1 polymer ?
#
loop_
_entity_poly.entity_id
_entity_poly.type
_entity_poly.pdbx_seq_one_letter_code
_entity_poly.pdbx_strand_id
1 'polypeptide(L)'
;MTAYIIRRFFYAIPILIGVNVITFLLFFVVNTPDDMARMHLGQKRVTEQAIEKWKHERGYDKPVLWNSAADGSDKVTNTIFFQNSVRLFVFDFGRSDSGRDISYDISQRMWPSLSISLPGLFLGLLTYIAFGLTLSFFRATYLDIWGVVIC
;
A
#
# COMPACT_ATOMS: atom_id res chain seq x y z
N MET A 1 27.36 -0.54 10.51
CA MET A 1 26.04 0.11 10.35
C MET A 1 25.58 0.23 8.90
N THR A 2 26.41 0.71 7.97
CA THR A 2 26.02 0.86 6.54
C THR A 2 25.57 -0.45 5.88
N ALA A 3 26.29 -1.55 6.07
CA ALA A 3 25.90 -2.86 5.53
C ALA A 3 24.54 -3.37 6.08
N TYR A 4 24.23 -3.04 7.34
CA TYR A 4 22.95 -3.37 7.96
C TYR A 4 21.80 -2.55 7.35
N ILE A 5 22.01 -1.24 7.17
CA ILE A 5 21.02 -0.35 6.52
C ILE A 5 20.74 -0.82 5.10
N ILE A 6 21.79 -1.13 4.33
CA ILE A 6 21.66 -1.63 2.96
C ILE A 6 20.87 -2.94 2.93
N ARG A 7 21.22 -3.91 3.79
CA ARG A 7 20.48 -5.19 3.88
C ARG A 7 19.01 -4.97 4.22
N ARG A 8 18.71 -4.06 5.15
CA ARG A 8 17.34 -3.74 5.54
C ARG A 8 16.55 -3.01 4.45
N PHE A 9 17.20 -2.15 3.67
CA PHE A 9 16.61 -1.55 2.49
C PHE A 9 16.25 -2.61 1.44
N PHE A 10 17.14 -3.57 1.19
CA PHE A 10 16.85 -4.67 0.27
C PHE A 10 15.76 -5.61 0.77
N TYR A 11 15.55 -5.76 2.07
CA TYR A 11 14.39 -6.51 2.60
C TYR A 11 13.05 -5.83 2.32
N ALA A 12 13.03 -4.52 2.10
CA ALA A 12 11.79 -3.83 1.73
C ALA A 12 11.30 -4.25 0.34
N ILE A 13 12.21 -4.58 -0.60
CA ILE A 13 11.85 -4.96 -1.97
C ILE A 13 10.92 -6.19 -2.03
N PRO A 14 11.28 -7.36 -1.47
CA PRO A 14 10.39 -8.53 -1.50
C PRO A 14 9.10 -8.30 -0.71
N ILE A 15 9.12 -7.49 0.36
CA ILE A 15 7.92 -7.13 1.11
C ILE A 15 6.97 -6.31 0.24
N LEU A 16 7.48 -5.27 -0.44
CA LEU A 16 6.67 -4.43 -1.32
C LEU A 16 6.09 -5.23 -2.48
N ILE A 17 6.87 -6.13 -3.08
CA ILE A 17 6.37 -7.06 -4.11
C ILE A 17 5.26 -7.94 -3.54
N GLY A 18 5.47 -8.55 -2.37
CA GLY A 18 4.47 -9.41 -1.74
C GLY A 18 3.17 -8.69 -1.43
N VAL A 19 3.23 -7.52 -0.79
CA VAL A 19 2.04 -6.70 -0.48
C VAL A 19 1.33 -6.28 -1.76
N ASN A 20 2.07 -5.81 -2.77
CA ASN A 20 1.52 -5.39 -4.05
C ASN A 20 0.77 -6.53 -4.75
N VAL A 21 1.37 -7.72 -4.84
CA VAL A 21 0.73 -8.93 -5.40
C VAL A 21 -0.52 -9.30 -4.61
N ILE A 22 -0.46 -9.32 -3.27
CA ILE A 22 -1.62 -9.63 -2.44
C ILE A 22 -2.75 -8.62 -2.67
N THR A 23 -2.43 -7.32 -2.69
CA THR A 23 -3.44 -6.29 -2.96
C THR A 23 -4.04 -6.43 -4.35
N PHE A 24 -3.23 -6.74 -5.37
CA PHE A 24 -3.73 -6.99 -6.71
C PHE A 24 -4.67 -8.18 -6.76
N LEU A 25 -4.33 -9.29 -6.10
CA LEU A 25 -5.20 -10.46 -6.03
C LEU A 25 -6.53 -10.12 -5.35
N LEU A 26 -6.49 -9.40 -4.22
CA LEU A 26 -7.70 -9.01 -3.50
C LEU A 26 -8.60 -8.07 -4.31
N PHE A 27 -8.02 -7.11 -5.03
CA PHE A 27 -8.80 -6.19 -5.85
C PHE A 27 -9.19 -6.83 -7.16
N PHE A 28 -8.29 -7.34 -7.99
CA PHE A 28 -8.63 -7.72 -9.37
C PHE A 28 -9.00 -9.19 -9.58
N VAL A 29 -8.65 -10.08 -8.65
CA VAL A 29 -9.01 -11.52 -8.75
C VAL A 29 -10.20 -11.85 -7.86
N VAL A 30 -10.19 -11.40 -6.60
CA VAL A 30 -11.28 -11.66 -5.65
C VAL A 30 -12.46 -10.72 -5.86
N ASN A 31 -12.22 -9.41 -6.05
CA ASN A 31 -13.27 -8.43 -6.33
C ASN A 31 -13.29 -8.06 -7.82
N THR A 32 -13.80 -8.97 -8.67
CA THR A 32 -13.73 -8.81 -10.13
C THR A 32 -14.14 -7.40 -10.61
N PRO A 33 -13.58 -6.89 -11.72
CA PRO A 33 -13.95 -5.56 -12.23
C PRO A 33 -15.46 -5.33 -12.40
N ASP A 34 -16.23 -6.39 -12.65
CA ASP A 34 -17.69 -6.35 -12.72
C ASP A 34 -18.32 -6.06 -11.35
N ASP A 35 -17.79 -6.64 -10.28
CA ASP A 35 -18.20 -6.35 -8.91
C ASP A 35 -17.87 -4.91 -8.53
N MET A 36 -16.68 -4.42 -8.91
CA MET A 36 -16.30 -3.03 -8.70
C MET A 36 -17.24 -2.06 -9.42
N ALA A 37 -17.58 -2.35 -10.67
CA ALA A 37 -18.52 -1.57 -11.45
C ALA A 37 -19.92 -1.55 -10.81
N ARG A 38 -20.42 -2.71 -10.36
CA ARG A 38 -21.72 -2.83 -9.67
C ARG A 38 -21.75 -2.08 -8.34
N MET A 39 -20.65 -2.10 -7.59
CA MET A 39 -20.52 -1.31 -6.37
C MET A 39 -20.51 0.20 -6.65
N HIS A 40 -19.86 0.65 -7.72
CA HIS A 40 -19.80 2.07 -8.10
C HIS A 40 -21.08 2.61 -8.74
N LEU A 41 -21.73 1.83 -9.60
CA LEU A 41 -22.93 2.23 -10.35
C LEU A 41 -24.23 2.07 -9.56
N GLY A 42 -24.17 1.42 -8.38
CA GLY A 42 -25.29 1.22 -7.47
C GLY A 42 -25.99 -0.11 -7.68
N GLN A 43 -26.08 -0.93 -6.63
CA GLN A 43 -26.44 -2.35 -6.69
C GLN A 43 -27.83 -2.68 -7.29
N LYS A 44 -28.77 -1.73 -7.35
CA LYS A 44 -30.19 -2.09 -7.56
C LYS A 44 -30.65 -2.15 -9.02
N ARG A 45 -29.99 -1.50 -9.99
CA ARG A 45 -30.40 -1.50 -11.42
C ARG A 45 -29.26 -1.13 -12.37
N VAL A 46 -28.17 -1.88 -12.37
CA VAL A 46 -27.09 -1.66 -13.34
C VAL A 46 -27.35 -2.50 -14.60
N THR A 47 -27.46 -1.85 -15.75
CA THR A 47 -27.50 -2.51 -17.06
C THR A 47 -26.11 -3.02 -17.43
N GLU A 48 -26.03 -4.17 -18.10
CA GLU A 48 -24.74 -4.73 -18.56
C GLU A 48 -23.92 -3.74 -19.40
N GLN A 49 -24.61 -2.97 -20.27
CA GLN A 49 -23.99 -1.90 -21.07
C GLN A 49 -23.33 -0.81 -20.22
N ALA A 50 -23.88 -0.52 -19.03
CA ALA A 50 -23.30 0.47 -18.13
C ALA A 50 -22.04 -0.08 -17.44
N ILE A 51 -22.01 -1.38 -17.13
CA ILE A 51 -20.83 -2.08 -16.59
C ILE A 51 -19.72 -2.09 -17.62
N GLU A 52 -20.01 -2.50 -18.86
CA GLU A 52 -19.02 -2.52 -19.94
C GLU A 52 -18.45 -1.13 -20.23
N LYS A 53 -19.32 -0.11 -20.30
CA LYS A 53 -18.89 1.28 -20.49
C LYS A 53 -17.98 1.74 -19.34
N TRP A 54 -18.34 1.44 -18.09
CA TRP A 54 -17.55 1.80 -16.91
C TRP A 54 -16.17 1.13 -16.92
N LYS A 55 -16.10 -0.15 -17.29
CA LYS A 55 -14.83 -0.89 -17.42
C LYS A 55 -13.96 -0.32 -18.52
N HIS A 56 -14.54 -0.03 -19.69
CA HIS A 56 -13.80 0.51 -20.84
C HIS A 56 -13.24 1.92 -20.55
N GLU A 57 -14.03 2.80 -19.91
CA GLU A 57 -13.57 4.15 -19.52
C GLU A 57 -12.38 4.11 -18.53
N ARG A 58 -12.27 3.05 -17.73
CA ARG A 58 -11.23 2.88 -16.70
C ARG A 58 -10.12 1.90 -17.11
N GLY A 59 -10.21 1.30 -18.29
CA GLY A 59 -9.24 0.32 -18.79
C GLY A 59 -9.27 -1.04 -18.07
N TYR A 60 -10.37 -1.36 -17.39
CA TYR A 60 -10.60 -2.65 -16.72
C TYR A 60 -11.20 -3.71 -17.66
N ASP A 61 -11.37 -3.40 -18.93
CA ASP A 61 -11.70 -4.36 -20.00
C ASP A 61 -10.50 -5.22 -20.42
N LYS A 62 -9.29 -4.85 -19.98
CA LYS A 62 -8.04 -5.54 -20.32
C LYS A 62 -7.88 -6.87 -19.60
N PRO A 63 -7.12 -7.82 -20.17
CA PRO A 63 -6.81 -9.07 -19.48
C PRO A 63 -5.99 -8.84 -18.21
N VAL A 64 -6.26 -9.66 -17.19
CA VAL A 64 -5.76 -9.47 -15.82
C VAL A 64 -4.23 -9.62 -15.74
N LEU A 65 -3.68 -10.72 -16.26
CA LEU A 65 -2.25 -11.07 -16.15
C LEU A 65 -1.54 -11.20 -17.50
N TRP A 66 -2.25 -11.61 -18.55
CA TRP A 66 -1.62 -11.93 -19.83
C TRP A 66 -2.55 -11.60 -20.99
N ASN A 67 -2.08 -10.77 -21.92
CA ASN A 67 -2.81 -10.44 -23.14
C ASN A 67 -2.36 -11.33 -24.30
N SER A 68 -3.10 -12.42 -24.55
CA SER A 68 -2.81 -13.32 -25.68
C SER A 68 -3.07 -12.70 -27.06
N ALA A 69 -3.83 -11.61 -27.14
CA ALA A 69 -4.26 -10.98 -28.39
C ALA A 69 -3.36 -9.81 -28.84
N ALA A 70 -2.46 -9.32 -27.99
CA ALA A 70 -1.51 -8.26 -28.33
C ALA A 70 -0.18 -8.85 -28.86
N ASP A 71 0.59 -8.08 -29.63
CA ASP A 71 1.89 -8.53 -30.15
C ASP A 71 3.08 -8.02 -29.34
N GLY A 72 4.17 -8.82 -29.29
CA GLY A 72 5.44 -8.42 -28.67
C GLY A 72 5.38 -8.17 -27.15
N SER A 73 5.98 -7.06 -26.70
CA SER A 73 6.00 -6.65 -25.29
C SER A 73 4.63 -6.25 -24.74
N ASP A 74 3.67 -5.97 -25.63
CA ASP A 74 2.32 -5.54 -25.24
C ASP A 74 1.50 -6.66 -24.61
N LYS A 75 1.92 -7.92 -24.78
CA LYS A 75 1.33 -9.07 -24.07
C LYS A 75 1.38 -8.94 -22.56
N VAL A 76 2.41 -8.26 -22.04
CA VAL A 76 2.66 -8.09 -20.60
C VAL A 76 2.30 -6.69 -20.15
N THR A 77 2.59 -5.65 -20.94
CA THR A 77 2.37 -4.25 -20.55
C THR A 77 0.90 -3.82 -20.67
N ASN A 78 0.13 -4.38 -21.61
CA ASN A 78 -1.31 -4.15 -21.75
C ASN A 78 -2.13 -5.11 -20.89
N THR A 79 -1.80 -5.16 -19.60
CA THR A 79 -2.53 -5.92 -18.59
C THR A 79 -2.93 -5.03 -17.43
N ILE A 80 -3.99 -5.41 -16.72
CA ILE A 80 -4.41 -4.71 -15.50
C ILE A 80 -3.29 -4.75 -14.45
N PHE A 81 -2.58 -5.88 -14.36
CA PHE A 81 -1.43 -6.04 -13.46
C PHE A 81 -0.31 -5.04 -13.78
N PHE A 82 0.13 -4.93 -15.03
CA PHE A 82 1.22 -4.01 -15.34
C PHE A 82 0.84 -2.55 -15.09
N GLN A 83 -0.40 -2.16 -15.47
CA GLN A 83 -0.88 -0.79 -15.33
C GLN A 83 -1.10 -0.38 -13.88
N ASN A 84 -1.67 -1.26 -13.04
CA ASN A 84 -2.05 -0.91 -11.67
C ASN A 84 -1.04 -1.38 -10.62
N SER A 85 -0.20 -2.36 -10.90
CA SER A 85 0.71 -2.97 -9.92
C SER A 85 2.17 -2.67 -10.22
N VAL A 86 2.63 -2.86 -11.46
CA VAL A 86 4.05 -2.68 -11.82
C VAL A 86 4.45 -1.20 -11.89
N ARG A 87 3.58 -0.33 -12.43
CA ARG A 87 3.85 1.12 -12.51
C ARG A 87 4.06 1.78 -11.15
N LEU A 88 3.44 1.24 -10.09
CA LEU A 88 3.65 1.73 -8.72
C LEU A 88 5.11 1.66 -8.27
N PHE A 89 5.89 0.69 -8.77
CA PHE A 89 7.32 0.55 -8.43
C PHE A 89 8.21 1.58 -9.11
N VAL A 90 7.76 2.18 -10.23
CA VAL A 90 8.42 3.31 -10.89
C VAL A 90 7.84 4.65 -10.44
N PHE A 91 7.12 4.67 -9.31
CA PHE A 91 6.47 5.85 -8.73
C PHE A 91 5.44 6.51 -9.65
N ASP A 92 4.92 5.78 -10.63
CA ASP A 92 3.78 6.19 -11.44
C ASP A 92 2.50 5.59 -10.82
N PHE A 93 1.82 6.41 -10.02
CA PHE A 93 0.60 6.01 -9.32
C PHE A 93 -0.66 6.19 -10.17
N GLY A 94 -0.58 6.90 -11.30
CA GLY A 94 -1.73 7.17 -12.16
C GLY A 94 -2.81 8.05 -11.52
N ARG A 95 -4.04 7.90 -12.03
CA ARG A 95 -5.24 8.62 -11.57
C ARG A 95 -6.20 7.68 -10.87
N SER A 96 -6.94 8.20 -9.89
CA SER A 96 -8.01 7.45 -9.22
C SER A 96 -9.19 7.21 -10.15
N ASP A 97 -10.06 6.26 -9.80
CA ASP A 97 -11.34 6.01 -10.50
C ASP A 97 -12.29 7.22 -10.49
N SER A 98 -12.03 8.19 -9.61
CA SER A 98 -12.71 9.49 -9.52
C SER A 98 -12.02 10.61 -10.31
N GLY A 99 -10.95 10.30 -11.03
CA GLY A 99 -10.22 11.24 -11.90
C GLY A 99 -9.19 12.12 -11.21
N ARG A 100 -8.93 11.93 -9.91
CA ARG A 100 -7.91 12.70 -9.18
C ARG A 100 -6.52 12.14 -9.42
N ASP A 101 -5.51 13.00 -9.35
CA ASP A 101 -4.12 12.57 -9.39
C ASP A 101 -3.71 11.98 -8.03
N ILE A 102 -3.34 10.70 -8.02
CA ILE A 102 -2.99 9.98 -6.80
C ILE A 102 -1.67 10.51 -6.22
N SER A 103 -0.70 10.84 -7.07
CA SER A 103 0.62 11.32 -6.64
C SER A 103 0.49 12.68 -5.94
N TYR A 104 -0.36 13.55 -6.50
CA TYR A 104 -0.69 14.84 -5.87
C TYR A 104 -1.34 14.65 -4.50
N ASP A 105 -2.37 13.80 -4.41
CA ASP A 105 -3.07 13.50 -3.16
C ASP A 105 -2.13 12.91 -2.09
N ILE A 106 -1.23 11.99 -2.47
CA ILE A 106 -0.21 11.42 -1.59
C ILE A 106 0.72 12.52 -1.08
N SER A 107 1.24 13.36 -1.97
CA SER A 107 2.19 14.42 -1.60
C SER A 107 1.60 15.40 -0.59
N GLN A 108 0.34 15.79 -0.77
CA GLN A 108 -0.38 16.70 0.12
C GLN A 108 -0.60 16.11 1.51
N ARG A 109 -0.90 14.80 1.58
CA ARG A 109 -1.24 14.11 2.84
C ARG A 109 -0.01 13.63 3.60
N MET A 110 1.11 13.39 2.91
CA MET A 110 2.35 12.92 3.52
C MET A 110 2.89 13.92 4.54
N TRP A 111 2.86 15.22 4.25
CA TRP A 111 3.42 16.24 5.15
C TRP A 111 2.68 16.33 6.50
N PRO A 112 1.34 16.43 6.56
CA PRO A 112 0.61 16.37 7.82
C PRO A 112 0.85 15.08 8.62
N SER A 113 0.90 13.92 7.96
CA SER A 113 1.19 12.66 8.67
C SER A 113 2.59 12.70 9.27
N LEU A 114 3.59 13.15 8.51
CA LEU A 114 4.97 13.23 8.97
C LEU A 114 5.14 14.23 10.12
N SER A 115 4.44 15.37 10.07
CA SER A 115 4.51 16.39 11.12
C SER A 115 3.92 15.94 12.45
N ILE A 116 3.01 14.96 12.44
CA ILE A 116 2.46 14.34 13.65
C ILE A 116 3.33 13.15 14.10
N SER A 117 3.74 12.30 13.16
CA SER A 117 4.50 11.09 13.47
C SER A 117 5.92 11.37 13.97
N LEU A 118 6.63 12.35 13.42
CA LEU A 118 8.01 12.64 13.86
C LEU A 118 8.07 13.12 15.32
N PRO A 119 7.30 14.13 15.77
CA PRO A 119 7.30 14.52 17.17
C PRO A 119 6.87 13.38 18.09
N GLY A 120 5.84 12.61 17.71
CA GLY A 120 5.40 11.44 18.46
C GLY A 120 6.51 10.39 18.62
N LEU A 121 7.26 10.12 17.54
CA LEU A 121 8.41 9.23 17.56
C LEU A 121 9.49 9.72 18.53
N PHE A 122 9.86 11.01 18.47
CA PHE A 122 10.88 11.57 19.35
C PHE A 122 10.46 11.56 20.81
N LEU A 123 9.24 11.99 21.12
CA LEU A 123 8.70 11.98 22.49
C LEU A 123 8.57 10.55 23.02
N GLY A 124 8.10 9.62 22.20
CA GLY A 124 8.03 8.20 22.54
C GLY A 124 9.42 7.63 22.82
N LEU A 125 10.38 7.87 21.93
CA LEU A 125 11.77 7.40 22.09
C LEU A 125 12.41 7.96 23.38
N LEU A 126 12.26 9.26 23.64
CA LEU A 126 12.75 9.89 24.87
C LEU A 126 12.11 9.28 26.11
N THR A 127 10.80 9.07 26.08
CA THR A 127 10.06 8.45 27.19
C THR A 127 10.55 7.02 27.43
N TYR A 128 10.64 6.18 26.39
CA TYR A 128 11.10 4.81 26.52
C TYR A 128 12.55 4.71 27.01
N ILE A 129 13.43 5.56 26.50
CA ILE A 129 14.83 5.61 26.95
C ILE A 129 14.89 6.05 28.42
N ALA A 130 14.15 7.10 28.80
CA ALA A 130 14.13 7.58 30.18
C ALA A 130 13.60 6.52 31.16
N PHE A 131 12.50 5.86 30.84
CA PHE A 131 11.95 4.77 31.64
C PHE A 131 12.92 3.57 31.69
N GLY A 132 13.46 3.15 30.56
CA GLY A 132 14.41 2.03 30.48
C GLY A 132 15.67 2.28 31.30
N LEU A 133 16.24 3.49 31.24
CA LEU A 133 17.39 3.88 32.06
C LEU A 133 17.05 3.97 33.54
N THR A 134 15.86 4.46 33.89
CA THR A 134 15.39 4.52 35.28
C THR A 134 15.26 3.12 35.88
N LEU A 135 14.60 2.18 35.17
CA LEU A 135 14.49 0.79 35.62
C LEU A 135 15.87 0.11 35.71
N SER A 136 16.76 0.38 34.75
CA SER A 136 18.14 -0.11 34.79
C SER A 136 18.93 0.39 36.01
N PHE A 137 18.59 1.55 36.58
CA PHE A 137 19.23 2.04 37.80
C PHE A 137 18.76 1.26 39.04
N PHE A 138 17.48 0.88 39.10
CA PHE A 138 16.89 0.07 40.18
C PHE A 138 16.91 -1.43 39.89
N ARG A 139 17.93 -1.89 39.15
CA ARG A 139 18.04 -3.28 38.71
C ARG A 139 17.93 -4.27 39.88
N ALA A 140 17.21 -5.37 39.66
CA ALA A 140 16.94 -6.42 40.65
C ALA A 140 16.16 -5.97 41.89
N THR A 141 15.48 -4.82 41.82
CA THR A 141 14.55 -4.36 42.85
C THR A 141 13.11 -4.69 42.43
N TYR A 142 12.16 -4.63 43.37
CA TYR A 142 10.73 -4.78 43.06
C TYR A 142 10.27 -3.83 41.95
N LEU A 143 10.81 -2.61 41.86
CA LEU A 143 10.50 -1.65 40.80
C LEU A 143 10.92 -2.13 39.40
N ASP A 144 12.06 -2.81 39.27
CA ASP A 144 12.53 -3.41 38.01
C ASP A 144 11.62 -4.58 37.60
N ILE A 145 11.29 -5.46 38.55
CA ILE A 145 10.40 -6.61 38.30
C ILE A 145 9.00 -6.16 37.86
N TRP A 146 8.38 -5.22 38.60
CA TRP A 146 7.07 -4.68 38.22
C TRP A 146 7.12 -3.89 36.90
N GLY A 147 8.22 -3.18 36.64
CA GLY A 147 8.45 -2.46 35.39
C GLY A 147 8.45 -3.38 34.17
N VAL A 148 9.13 -4.54 34.25
CA VAL A 148 9.18 -5.52 33.15
C VAL A 148 7.86 -6.27 32.95
N VAL A 149 7.05 -6.45 34.00
CA VAL A 149 5.75 -7.14 33.86
C VAL A 149 4.67 -6.23 33.28
N ILE A 150 4.72 -4.93 33.58
CA ILE A 150 3.67 -3.97 33.19
C ILE A 150 3.93 -3.32 31.81
N CYS A 151 5.19 -3.19 31.40
CA CYS A 151 5.62 -2.46 30.20
C CYS A 151 6.00 -3.40 29.05
#